data_AF-A0A4R4YCV7-F1
#
_entry.id   AF-A0A4R4YCV7-F1
#
_cell.length_a   1.000
_cell.length_b   1.000
_cell.length_c   1.000
_cell.angle_alpha   90.00
_cell.angle_beta   90.00
_cell.angle_gamma   90.00
#
_symmetry.space_group_name_H-M   'P 1'
#
loop_
_entity.id
_entity.type
_entity.pdbx_description
1 polymer ?
#
loop_
_entity_poly.entity_id
_entity_poly.type
_entity_poly.pdbx_seq_one_letter_code
_entity_poly.pdbx_strand_id
1 'polypeptide(L)'
;MTVVTRNPIIDQWFRDELGEKSSMFLSVEQLSGLTLACTQAEPPQIPDPVLAAWRRELVRHRRVVNQSEVAYVERALAQGYSWQRIAEELGQPSSEAAQRHHQFLEEELERTHPSNNEKPYLP
;
A
#
# COMPACT_ATOMS: atom_id res chain seq x y z
N MET A 1 3.82 -6.71 -18.03
CA MET A 1 4.43 -6.98 -16.71
C MET A 1 5.12 -5.71 -16.26
N THR A 2 4.49 -4.93 -15.38
CA THR A 2 5.17 -3.83 -14.70
C THR A 2 6.17 -4.47 -13.75
N VAL A 3 7.47 -4.25 -13.97
CA VAL A 3 8.50 -4.67 -13.02
C VAL A 3 8.21 -3.92 -11.73
N VAL A 4 7.73 -4.62 -10.71
CA VAL A 4 7.65 -4.05 -9.36
C VAL A 4 9.10 -3.93 -8.91
N THR A 5 9.66 -2.72 -9.03
CA THR A 5 11.01 -2.44 -8.58
C THR A 5 11.07 -2.66 -7.07
N ARG A 6 11.73 -3.74 -6.65
CA ARG A 6 11.99 -4.03 -5.25
C ARG A 6 12.94 -2.99 -4.68
N ASN A 7 12.71 -2.59 -3.43
CA ASN A 7 13.56 -1.67 -2.70
C ASN A 7 14.86 -2.39 -2.26
N PRO A 8 16.05 -1.96 -2.74
CA PRO A 8 17.29 -2.68 -2.48
C PRO A 8 17.72 -2.65 -1.01
N ILE A 9 17.32 -1.62 -0.24
CA ILE A 9 17.65 -1.52 1.19
C ILE A 9 16.97 -2.64 1.98
N ILE A 10 15.71 -2.92 1.65
CA ILE A 10 14.90 -3.94 2.32
C ILE A 10 15.42 -5.34 1.94
N ASP A 11 15.71 -5.56 0.66
CA ASP A 11 16.25 -6.84 0.18
C ASP A 11 17.63 -7.15 0.77
N GLN A 12 18.49 -6.14 0.88
CA GLN A 12 19.79 -6.31 1.51
C GLN A 12 19.64 -6.66 2.99
N TRP A 13 18.76 -5.95 3.71
CA TRP A 13 18.49 -6.26 5.11
C TRP A 13 17.97 -7.69 5.32
N PHE A 14 17.07 -8.18 4.46
CA PHE A 14 16.64 -9.59 4.55
C PHE A 14 17.80 -10.56 4.43
N ARG A 15 18.77 -10.30 3.52
CA ARG A 15 19.94 -11.16 3.35
C ARG A 15 20.84 -11.14 4.57
N ASP A 16 21.09 -9.94 5.11
CA ASP A 16 22.01 -9.74 6.22
C ASP A 16 21.44 -10.29 7.53
N GLU A 17 20.16 -10.05 7.81
CA GLU A 17 19.51 -10.40 9.07
C GLU A 17 19.08 -11.87 9.12
N LEU A 18 18.58 -12.41 8.01
CA LEU A 18 17.94 -13.74 7.98
C LEU A 18 18.82 -14.83 7.38
N GLY A 19 19.97 -14.48 6.78
CA GLY A 19 20.91 -15.42 6.20
C GLY A 19 20.24 -16.38 5.20
N GLU A 20 20.37 -17.69 5.41
CA GLU A 20 19.78 -18.72 4.55
C GLU A 20 18.24 -18.67 4.48
N LYS A 21 17.60 -18.18 5.55
CA LYS A 21 16.13 -18.02 5.60
C LYS A 21 15.64 -16.88 4.71
N SER A 22 16.52 -15.97 4.27
CA SER A 22 16.17 -14.81 3.43
C SER A 22 15.48 -15.21 2.11
N SER A 23 15.76 -16.41 1.58
CA SER A 23 15.17 -16.92 0.33
C SER A 23 13.64 -16.88 0.33
N MET A 24 13.00 -17.23 1.44
CA MET A 24 11.54 -17.15 1.59
C MET A 24 11.03 -15.71 1.50
N PHE A 25 11.68 -14.78 2.20
CA PHE A 25 11.28 -13.36 2.25
C PHE A 25 11.55 -12.63 0.93
N LEU A 26 12.59 -13.04 0.21
CA LEU A 26 12.91 -12.53 -1.12
C LEU A 26 11.95 -13.06 -2.21
N SER A 27 11.25 -14.17 -1.94
CA SER A 27 10.26 -14.75 -2.88
C SER A 27 8.87 -14.09 -2.82
N VAL A 28 8.57 -13.36 -1.74
CA VAL A 28 7.29 -12.67 -1.54
C VAL A 28 7.42 -11.16 -1.80
N GLU A 29 6.28 -10.47 -1.84
CA GLU A 29 6.24 -9.01 -1.86
C GLU A 29 6.88 -8.46 -0.56
N GLN A 30 7.62 -7.35 -0.66
CA GLN A 30 8.49 -6.86 0.41
C GLN A 30 7.75 -6.42 1.67
N LEU A 31 6.60 -5.76 1.56
CA LEU A 31 5.75 -5.42 2.70
C LEU A 31 5.28 -6.69 3.42
N SER A 32 4.90 -7.71 2.66
CA SER A 32 4.52 -9.02 3.21
C SER A 32 5.69 -9.69 3.93
N GLY A 33 6.88 -9.66 3.34
CA GLY A 33 8.11 -10.16 3.98
C GLY A 33 8.43 -9.43 5.29
N LEU A 34 8.28 -8.11 5.32
CA LEU A 34 8.52 -7.29 6.52
C LEU A 34 7.49 -7.60 7.61
N THR A 35 6.22 -7.76 7.24
CA THR A 35 5.17 -8.22 8.18
C THR A 35 5.52 -9.58 8.76
N LEU A 36 5.91 -10.55 7.92
CA LEU A 36 6.29 -11.88 8.39
C LEU A 36 7.49 -11.82 9.35
N ALA A 37 8.49 -10.99 9.06
CA ALA A 37 9.65 -10.80 9.93
C ALA A 37 9.26 -10.29 11.33
N CYS A 38 8.32 -9.33 11.40
CA CYS A 38 7.82 -8.79 12.66
C CYS A 38 6.97 -9.78 13.47
N THR A 39 6.39 -10.81 12.84
CA THR A 39 5.53 -11.80 13.50
C THR A 39 6.25 -13.05 14.01
N GLN A 40 7.57 -13.11 13.86
CA GLN A 40 8.37 -14.23 14.37
C GLN A 40 8.37 -14.26 15.92
N ALA A 41 8.66 -15.42 16.51
CA ALA A 41 8.75 -15.58 17.96
C ALA A 41 9.80 -14.65 18.59
N GLU A 42 10.90 -14.44 17.86
CA GLU A 42 11.96 -13.48 18.18
C GLU A 42 12.12 -12.54 16.96
N PRO A 43 11.38 -11.42 16.91
CA PRO A 43 11.46 -10.49 15.79
C PRO A 43 12.84 -9.82 15.72
N PRO A 44 13.45 -9.69 14.52
CA PRO A 44 14.72 -8.99 14.37
C PRO A 44 14.54 -7.48 14.61
N GLN A 45 15.62 -6.82 15.06
CA GLN A 45 15.63 -5.37 15.16
C GLN A 45 15.68 -4.76 13.74
N ILE A 46 14.75 -3.85 13.44
CA ILE A 46 14.70 -3.20 12.12
C ILE A 46 15.49 -1.88 12.17
N PRO A 47 16.55 -1.71 11.37
CA PRO A 47 17.32 -0.47 11.32
C PRO A 47 16.53 0.72 10.75
N ASP A 48 16.87 1.94 11.17
CA ASP A 48 16.22 3.18 10.69
C ASP A 48 16.17 3.32 9.15
N PRO A 49 17.24 2.99 8.39
CA PRO A 49 17.16 3.03 6.92
C PRO A 49 16.12 2.08 6.33
N VAL A 50 15.92 0.92 6.97
CA VAL A 50 14.92 -0.07 6.57
C VAL A 50 13.52 0.41 6.94
N LEU A 51 13.32 1.01 8.12
CA LEU A 51 12.05 1.65 8.50
C LEU A 51 11.68 2.79 7.54
N ALA A 52 12.66 3.62 7.15
CA ALA A 52 12.45 4.69 6.18
C ALA A 52 12.07 4.15 4.79
N ALA A 53 12.74 3.09 4.34
CA ALA A 53 12.42 2.40 3.09
C ALA A 53 11.02 1.76 3.13
N TRP A 54 10.70 1.06 4.22
CA TRP A 54 9.40 0.45 4.45
C TRP A 54 8.28 1.48 4.42
N ARG A 55 8.44 2.61 5.13
CA ARG A 55 7.46 3.71 5.10
C ARG A 55 7.20 4.20 3.68
N ARG A 56 8.24 4.36 2.85
CA ARG A 56 8.08 4.78 1.45
C ARG A 56 7.28 3.76 0.65
N GLU A 57 7.54 2.47 0.82
CA GLU A 57 6.77 1.41 0.16
C GLU A 57 5.31 1.40 0.61
N LEU A 58 5.02 1.59 1.90
CA LEU A 58 3.66 1.70 2.42
C LEU A 58 2.90 2.86 1.77
N VAL A 59 3.51 4.05 1.67
CA VAL A 59 2.89 5.22 1.03
C VAL A 59 2.68 4.96 -0.46
N ARG A 60 3.65 4.37 -1.17
CA ARG A 60 3.53 4.03 -2.58
C ARG A 60 2.39 3.05 -2.84
N HIS A 61 2.30 1.97 -2.06
CA HIS A 61 1.24 0.97 -2.18
C HIS A 61 -0.13 1.55 -1.83
N ARG A 62 -0.23 2.37 -0.76
CA ARG A 62 -1.48 3.06 -0.41
C ARG A 62 -1.96 3.95 -1.56
N ARG A 63 -1.06 4.72 -2.19
CA ARG A 63 -1.42 5.54 -3.35
C ARG A 63 -1.97 4.69 -4.50
N VAL A 64 -1.33 3.57 -4.82
CA VAL A 64 -1.80 2.65 -5.88
C VAL A 64 -3.18 2.09 -5.55
N VAL A 65 -3.42 1.68 -4.30
CA VAL A 65 -4.73 1.19 -3.85
C VAL A 65 -5.78 2.28 -3.98
N ASN A 66 -5.53 3.47 -3.45
CA ASN A 66 -6.45 4.61 -3.54
C ASN A 66 -6.81 4.94 -5.00
N GLN A 67 -5.82 5.00 -5.90
CA GLN A 67 -6.04 5.23 -7.33
C GLN A 67 -6.88 4.13 -7.98
N SER A 68 -6.60 2.88 -7.62
CA SER A 68 -7.31 1.72 -8.17
C SER A 68 -8.77 1.67 -7.69
N GLU A 69 -9.01 2.02 -6.43
CA GLU A 69 -10.36 2.04 -5.85
C GLU A 69 -11.21 3.18 -6.42
N VAL A 70 -10.66 4.39 -6.58
CA VAL A 70 -11.35 5.49 -7.30
C VAL A 70 -11.73 5.05 -8.72
N ALA A 71 -10.77 4.50 -9.47
CA ALA A 71 -11.03 4.01 -10.82
C ALA A 71 -12.10 2.89 -10.85
N TYR A 72 -12.11 2.01 -9.85
CA TYR A 72 -13.16 0.99 -9.72
C TYR A 72 -14.54 1.62 -9.51
N VAL A 73 -14.67 2.55 -8.56
CA VAL A 73 -15.95 3.23 -8.24
C VAL A 73 -16.46 4.00 -9.46
N GLU A 74 -15.63 4.79 -10.12
CA GLU A 74 -15.99 5.51 -11.35
C GLU A 74 -16.53 4.57 -12.43
N ARG A 75 -15.85 3.43 -12.65
CA ARG A 75 -16.26 2.44 -13.65
C ARG A 75 -17.54 1.71 -13.25
N ALA A 76 -17.72 1.39 -11.97
CA ALA A 76 -18.94 0.77 -11.46
C ALA A 76 -20.15 1.70 -11.66
N LEU A 77 -20.00 2.99 -11.30
CA LEU A 77 -21.04 4.01 -11.52
C LEU A 77 -21.37 4.18 -13.01
N ALA A 78 -20.35 4.23 -13.88
CA ALA A 78 -20.56 4.31 -15.32
C ALA A 78 -21.28 3.08 -15.91
N GLN A 79 -21.20 1.94 -15.24
CA GLN A 79 -21.94 0.71 -15.58
C GLN A 79 -23.32 0.63 -14.90
N GLY A 80 -23.75 1.68 -14.20
CA GLY A 80 -25.05 1.76 -13.56
C GLY A 80 -25.14 1.08 -12.19
N TYR A 81 -24.01 0.80 -11.53
CA TYR A 81 -24.05 0.29 -10.17
C TYR A 81 -24.57 1.37 -9.22
N SER A 82 -25.43 0.98 -8.27
CA SER A 82 -25.83 1.87 -7.19
C SER A 82 -24.72 1.99 -6.15
N TRP A 83 -24.69 3.10 -5.41
CA TRP A 83 -23.80 3.27 -4.27
C TRP A 83 -23.98 2.20 -3.19
N GLN A 84 -25.19 1.66 -3.02
CA GLN A 84 -25.45 0.57 -2.10
C GLN A 84 -24.72 -0.71 -2.53
N ARG A 85 -24.77 -1.05 -3.83
CA ARG A 85 -24.03 -2.19 -4.37
C ARG A 85 -22.52 -1.99 -4.22
N ILE A 86 -22.01 -0.80 -4.54
CA ILE A 86 -20.58 -0.48 -4.37
C ILE A 86 -20.17 -0.62 -2.90
N ALA A 87 -21.01 -0.19 -1.97
CA ALA A 87 -20.76 -0.35 -0.55
C ALA A 87 -20.62 -1.82 -0.16
N GLU A 88 -21.52 -2.68 -0.63
CA GLU A 88 -21.46 -4.13 -0.38
C GLU A 88 -20.18 -4.77 -0.92
N GLU A 89 -19.79 -4.44 -2.16
CA GLU A 89 -18.60 -5.00 -2.83
C GLU A 89 -17.28 -4.54 -2.18
N LEU A 90 -17.25 -3.30 -1.67
CA LEU A 90 -16.08 -2.73 -0.97
C LEU A 90 -16.13 -2.91 0.55
N GLY A 91 -17.13 -3.63 1.08
CA GLY A 91 -17.28 -3.86 2.51
C GLY A 91 -17.57 -2.60 3.34
N GLN A 92 -18.14 -1.56 2.73
CA GLN A 92 -18.58 -0.34 3.40
C GLN A 92 -19.97 -0.55 4.04
N PRO A 93 -20.25 0.07 5.21
CA PRO A 93 -21.47 -0.20 5.95
C PRO A 93 -22.74 0.39 5.34
N SER A 94 -22.63 1.37 4.44
CA SER A 94 -23.79 1.98 3.75
C SER A 94 -23.38 2.71 2.47
N SER A 95 -24.36 3.08 1.64
CA SER A 95 -24.18 3.97 0.48
C SER A 95 -23.51 5.29 0.83
N GLU A 96 -23.87 5.92 1.96
CA GLU A 96 -23.29 7.19 2.39
C GLU A 96 -21.86 7.01 2.86
N ALA A 97 -21.55 5.87 3.50
CA ALA A 97 -20.19 5.55 3.90
C ALA A 97 -19.29 5.35 2.67
N ALA A 98 -19.77 4.65 1.63
CA ALA A 98 -19.06 4.49 0.37
C ALA A 98 -18.82 5.83 -0.34
N GLN A 99 -19.82 6.73 -0.38
CA GLN A 99 -19.66 8.07 -0.96
C GLN A 99 -18.61 8.89 -0.21
N ARG A 100 -18.67 8.94 1.13
CA ARG A 100 -17.68 9.64 1.96
C ARG A 100 -16.28 9.06 1.78
N HIS A 101 -16.19 7.73 1.67
CA HIS A 101 -14.92 7.07 1.44
C HIS A 101 -14.33 7.47 0.08
N HIS A 102 -15.14 7.43 -0.98
CA HIS A 102 -14.71 7.86 -2.32
C HIS A 102 -14.20 9.29 -2.33
N GLN A 103 -14.96 10.23 -1.75
CA GLN A 103 -14.55 11.63 -1.65
C GLN A 103 -13.22 11.76 -0.89
N PHE A 104 -13.06 11.06 0.24
CA PHE A 104 -11.81 11.04 0.99
C PHE A 104 -10.64 10.54 0.15
N LEU A 105 -10.83 9.49 -0.67
CA LEU A 105 -9.77 8.98 -1.54
C LEU A 105 -9.37 10.00 -2.61
N GLU A 106 -10.32 10.69 -3.22
CA GLU A 106 -10.06 11.76 -4.20
C GLU A 106 -9.24 12.91 -3.57
N GLU A 107 -9.66 13.38 -2.40
CA GLU A 107 -8.97 14.43 -1.64
C GLU A 107 -7.54 14.01 -1.24
N GLU A 108 -7.35 12.76 -0.77
CA GLU A 108 -6.03 12.23 -0.43
C GLU A 108 -5.10 12.11 -1.65
N LEU A 109 -5.64 11.72 -2.80
CA LEU A 109 -4.86 11.62 -4.04
C LEU A 109 -4.42 12.97 -4.55
N GLU A 110 -5.28 13.98 -4.45
CA GLU A 110 -4.96 15.37 -4.76
C GLU A 110 -3.89 15.94 -3.81
N ARG A 111 -4.09 15.78 -2.50
CA ARG A 111 -3.15 16.24 -1.46
C ARG A 111 -1.76 15.63 -1.61
N THR A 112 -1.68 14.37 -2.02
CA THR A 112 -0.40 13.64 -2.18
C THR A 112 0.14 13.67 -3.60
N HIS A 113 -0.49 14.38 -4.54
CA HIS A 113 -0.03 14.44 -5.92
C HIS A 113 1.36 15.10 -6.03
N PRO A 114 2.32 14.55 -6.80
CA PRO A 114 3.67 15.11 -6.90
C PRO A 114 3.75 16.57 -7.36
N SER A 115 2.76 17.05 -8.12
CA SER A 115 2.66 18.46 -8.51
C SER A 115 2.11 19.38 -7.41
N ASN A 116 1.49 18.82 -6.37
CA ASN A 116 0.92 19.55 -5.23
C ASN A 116 1.77 19.37 -3.96
N ASN A 117 2.58 18.32 -3.89
CA ASN A 117 3.51 18.04 -2.81
C ASN A 117 4.82 17.48 -3.41
N GLU A 118 5.89 18.27 -3.37
CA GLU A 118 7.22 17.89 -3.87
C GLU A 118 7.82 16.70 -3.10
N LYS A 119 7.31 16.42 -1.90
CA LYS A 119 7.74 15.33 -1.02
C LYS A 119 6.53 14.53 -0.53
N PRO A 120 5.79 13.83 -1.43
CA PRO A 120 4.56 13.13 -1.08
C PRO A 120 4.78 11.92 -0.16
N TYR A 121 6.06 11.60 0.12
CA TYR A 121 6.52 10.51 0.97
C TYR A 121 7.11 10.97 2.32
N LEU A 122 7.02 12.26 2.65
CA LEU A 122 7.46 12.83 3.92
C LEU A 122 6.26 13.47 4.66
N PRO A 123 6.20 13.38 6.00
CA PRO A 123 5.21 14.09 6.80
C PRO A 123 5.36 15.61 6.67
#